data_AF-A0A2U1B120-F1
#
_entry.id   AF-A0A2U1B120-F1
#
_cell.length_a   1.000
_cell.length_b   1.000
_cell.length_c   1.000
_cell.angle_alpha   90.00
_cell.angle_beta   90.00
_cell.angle_gamma   90.00
#
_symmetry.space_group_name_H-M   'P 1'
#
loop_
_entity.id
_entity.type
_entity.pdbx_description
1 polymer ?
#
loop_
_entity_poly.entity_id
_entity_poly.type
_entity_poly.pdbx_seq_one_letter_code
_entity_poly.pdbx_strand_id
1 'polypeptide(L)' 'MEQSYTSYFTGLGLIGILTGMVLLVFVVWSVIWSYRDARRRGKSPWLVALMVLLMVWPVGLIIWLMLRPQKTEQQV' A
#
# COMPACT_ATOMS: atom_id res chain seq x y z
N MET A 1 -11.13 37.76 -14.74
CA MET A 1 -9.92 37.08 -14.20
C MET A 1 -10.29 36.00 -13.18
N GLU A 2 -11.28 36.22 -12.29
CA GLU A 2 -11.71 35.27 -11.25
C GLU A 2 -12.17 33.90 -11.76
N GLN A 3 -12.93 33.86 -12.87
CA GLN A 3 -13.43 32.61 -13.46
C GLN A 3 -12.31 31.63 -13.87
N SER A 4 -11.14 32.15 -14.24
CA SER A 4 -10.00 31.32 -14.66
C SER A 4 -9.40 30.55 -13.47
N TYR A 5 -9.25 31.23 -12.32
CA TYR A 5 -8.72 30.61 -11.09
C TYR A 5 -9.62 29.47 -10.60
N THR A 6 -10.93 29.65 -10.61
CA THR A 6 -11.88 28.62 -10.20
C THR A 6 -11.73 27.34 -11.04
N SER A 7 -11.57 27.45 -12.35
CA SER A 7 -11.36 26.29 -13.23
C SER A 7 -10.05 25.54 -12.92
N TYR A 8 -8.95 26.25 -12.63
CA TYR A 8 -7.70 25.62 -12.21
C TYR A 8 -7.83 24.91 -10.86
N PHE A 9 -8.49 25.52 -9.88
CA PHE A 9 -8.74 24.88 -8.58
C PHE A 9 -9.61 23.63 -8.72
N THR A 10 -10.65 23.67 -9.54
CA THR A 10 -11.49 22.49 -9.82
C THR A 10 -10.68 21.39 -10.53
N GLY A 11 -9.85 21.74 -11.50
CA GLY A 11 -8.97 20.80 -12.20
C GLY A 11 -7.96 20.11 -11.27
N LEU A 12 -7.27 20.89 -10.43
CA LEU A 12 -6.33 20.37 -9.44
C LEU A 12 -7.05 19.50 -8.39
N GLY A 13 -8.24 19.91 -7.95
CA GLY A 13 -9.07 19.13 -7.03
C GLY A 13 -9.44 17.77 -7.62
N LEU A 14 -9.86 17.72 -8.88
CA LEU A 14 -10.20 16.47 -9.56
C LEU A 14 -8.98 15.55 -9.70
N ILE A 15 -7.83 16.09 -10.11
CA ILE A 15 -6.57 15.33 -10.20
C ILE A 15 -6.19 14.77 -8.83
N GLY A 16 -6.31 15.59 -7.77
CA GLY A 16 -6.04 15.14 -6.40
C GLY A 16 -6.95 13.99 -5.96
N ILE A 17 -8.25 14.06 -6.25
CA ILE A 17 -9.22 13.01 -5.93
C ILE A 17 -8.90 11.72 -6.68
N LEU A 18 -8.68 11.80 -8.00
CA LEU A 18 -8.34 10.63 -8.82
C LEU A 18 -7.05 9.98 -8.34
N THR A 19 -6.03 10.79 -8.03
CA THR A 19 -4.75 10.31 -7.50
C THR A 19 -4.94 9.62 -6.14
N GLY A 20 -5.72 10.23 -5.24
CA GLY A 20 -6.05 9.65 -3.94
C GLY A 20 -6.81 8.33 -4.05
N MET A 21 -7.75 8.21 -4.99
CA MET A 21 -8.47 6.96 -5.25
C MET A 21 -7.54 5.85 -5.74
N VAL A 22 -6.67 6.16 -6.70
CA VAL A 22 -5.68 5.19 -7.21
C VAL A 22 -4.76 4.74 -6.08
N LEU A 23 -4.23 5.67 -5.29
CA LEU A 23 -3.38 5.34 -4.14
C LEU A 23 -4.11 4.47 -3.11
N LEU A 24 -5.37 4.77 -2.80
CA LEU A 24 -6.17 3.99 -1.87
C LEU A 24 -6.33 2.54 -2.35
N VAL A 25 -6.60 2.33 -3.64
CA VAL A 25 -6.66 0.99 -4.25
C VAL A 25 -5.33 0.26 -4.07
N PHE A 26 -4.20 0.92 -4.32
CA PHE A 26 -2.87 0.33 -4.14
C PHE A 26 -2.56 -0.02 -2.68
N VAL A 27 -2.94 0.85 -1.73
CA VAL A 27 -2.78 0.59 -0.30
C VAL A 27 -3.56 -0.67 0.08
N VAL A 28 -4.86 -0.72 -0.21
CA VAL A 28 -5.72 -1.87 0.11
C VAL A 28 -5.20 -3.14 -0.55
N TRP A 29 -4.87 -3.08 -1.84
CA TRP A 29 -4.29 -4.22 -2.56
C TRP A 29 -3.00 -4.73 -1.91
N SER A 30 -2.09 -3.82 -1.53
CA SER A 30 -0.81 -4.18 -0.92
C SER A 30 -0.95 -4.82 0.46
N VAL A 31 -1.92 -4.38 1.26
CA VAL A 31 -2.22 -4.96 2.58
C VAL A 31 -2.80 -6.38 2.43
N ILE A 32 -3.75 -6.57 1.52
CA ILE A 32 -4.31 -7.91 1.24
C ILE A 32 -3.23 -8.84 0.69
N TRP A 33 -2.39 -8.32 -0.20
CA TRP A 33 -1.29 -9.09 -0.78
C TRP A 33 -0.26 -9.50 0.29
N SER A 34 0.17 -8.58 1.15
CA SER A 34 1.17 -8.85 2.20
C SER A 34 0.64 -9.83 3.24
N TYR A 35 -0.65 -9.73 3.60
CA TYR A 35 -1.32 -10.73 4.44
C TYR A 35 -1.22 -12.13 3.85
N ARG A 36 -1.58 -12.28 2.57
CA ARG A 36 -1.56 -13.58 1.88
C ARG A 36 -0.14 -14.11 1.69
N ASP A 37 0.82 -13.23 1.41
CA ASP A 37 2.23 -13.58 1.26
C ASP A 37 2.83 -14.05 2.59
N ALA A 38 2.57 -13.35 3.70
CA ALA A 38 2.98 -13.77 5.03
C ALA A 38 2.41 -15.13 5.43
N ARG A 39 1.10 -15.35 5.17
CA ARG A 39 0.44 -16.64 5.41
C ARG A 39 1.10 -17.79 4.64
N ARG A 40 1.48 -17.56 3.39
CA ARG A 40 2.18 -18.56 2.55
C ARG A 40 3.60 -18.87 3.02
N ARG A 41 4.23 -17.94 3.75
CA ARG A 41 5.60 -18.08 4.29
C ARG A 41 5.62 -18.52 5.76
N GLY A 42 4.48 -18.94 6.32
CA GLY A 42 4.39 -19.37 7.72
C GLY A 42 4.66 -18.25 8.74
N LYS A 43 4.50 -16.97 8.36
CA LYS A 43 4.62 -15.82 9.26
C LYS A 43 3.23 -15.29 9.63
N SER A 44 3.16 -14.54 10.74
CA SER A 44 1.90 -13.97 11.24
C SER A 44 1.28 -13.01 10.21
N PRO A 45 0.14 -13.37 9.58
CA PRO A 45 -0.44 -12.57 8.49
C PRO A 45 -0.92 -11.19 8.94
N TRP A 46 -1.53 -11.13 10.13
CA TRP A 46 -2.08 -9.90 10.71
C TRP A 46 -0.97 -8.90 11.07
N LEU A 47 0.14 -9.37 11.63
CA LEU A 47 1.25 -8.51 12.02
C LEU A 47 1.87 -7.84 10.79
N VAL A 48 2.07 -8.60 9.71
CA VAL A 48 2.58 -8.07 8.44
C VAL A 48 1.58 -7.12 7.79
N ALA A 49 0.28 -7.45 7.77
CA ALA A 49 -0.75 -6.60 7.18
C ALA A 49 -0.86 -5.25 7.91
N LEU A 50 -0.86 -5.27 9.25
CA LEU A 50 -0.87 -4.06 10.08
C LEU A 50 0.42 -3.26 9.90
N MET A 51 1.57 -3.91 9.80
CA MET A 51 2.83 -3.23 9.49
C MET A 51 2.75 -2.49 8.15
N VAL A 52 2.23 -3.14 7.09
CA VAL A 52 2.07 -2.51 5.78
C VAL A 52 1.06 -1.36 5.78
N LEU A 53 -0.02 -1.46 6.58
CA LEU A 53 -1.04 -0.42 6.68
C LEU A 53 -0.61 0.77 7.54
N LEU A 54 0.02 0.51 8.70
CA LEU A 54 0.30 1.51 9.72
C LEU A 54 1.68 2.16 9.58
N MET A 55 2.70 1.44 9.07
CA MET A 55 3.94 2.10 8.66
C MET A 55 3.68 2.74 7.30
N VAL A 56 3.52 4.07 7.32
CA VAL A 56 3.41 4.98 6.17
C VAL A 56 3.67 4.24 4.86
N TRP A 57 2.59 3.78 4.22
CA TRP A 57 2.71 3.11 2.93
C TRP A 57 3.46 4.07 1.99
N PRO A 58 4.50 3.61 1.25
CA PRO A 58 4.88 2.22 0.98
C PRO A 58 5.99 1.64 1.89
N VAL A 59 6.43 2.35 2.93
CA VAL A 59 7.58 1.93 3.78
C VAL A 59 7.35 0.57 4.41
N GLY A 60 6.17 0.33 5.01
CA GLY A 60 5.85 -0.99 5.59
C GLY A 60 5.88 -2.12 4.55
N LEU A 61 5.47 -1.85 3.31
CA LEU A 61 5.55 -2.82 2.21
C LEU A 61 7.00 -3.14 1.85
N ILE A 62 7.86 -2.12 1.77
CA ILE A 62 9.29 -2.28 1.46
C ILE A 62 9.97 -3.12 2.53
N ILE A 63 9.70 -2.85 3.82
CA ILE A 63 10.25 -3.62 4.94
C ILE A 63 9.84 -5.10 4.84
N TRP A 64 8.56 -5.38 4.53
CA TRP A 64 8.12 -6.75 4.31
C TRP A 64 8.87 -7.42 3.16
N LEU A 65 9.07 -6.72 2.04
CA LEU A 65 9.80 -7.25 0.89
C LEU A 65 11.27 -7.57 1.19
N MET A 66 11.91 -6.80 2.08
CA MET A 66 13.29 -7.03 2.49
C MET A 66 13.42 -8.19 3.49
N LEU A 67 12.50 -8.28 4.46
CA LEU A 67 12.57 -9.27 5.55
C LEU A 67 11.86 -10.59 5.25
N ARG A 68 11.07 -10.67 4.16
CA ARG A 68 10.31 -11.89 3.86
C ARG A 68 11.26 -13.09 3.67
N PRO A 69 10.97 -14.24 4.30
CA PRO A 69 11.77 -15.46 4.12
C PRO A 69 11.79 -15.90 2.66
N GLN A 70 12.92 -16.36 2.14
CA GLN A 70 12.94 -17.04 0.84
C GLN A 70 12.25 -18.41 0.96
N LYS A 71 11.65 -18.91 -0.14
CA LYS A 71 10.84 -20.14 -0.16
C LYS A 71 11.61 -21.43 0.20
N THR A 72 12.88 -21.32 0.60
CA THR A 72 13.81 -22.44 0.75
C THR A 72 13.88 -23.01 2.17
N GLU A 73 13.35 -22.33 3.19
CA GLU A 73 13.36 -22.88 4.55
C GLU A 73 12.16 -23.78 4.83
N GLN A 74 12.02 -24.84 4.04
CA GLN A 74 11.54 -26.10 4.58
C GLN A 74 12.73 -26.71 5.34
N GLN A 75 12.90 -26.28 6.59
CA GLN A 75 13.71 -27.05 7.54
C GLN A 75 12.97 -28.38 7.70
N VAL A 76 13.56 -29.42 7.12
CA VAL A 76 13.17 -30.84 7.27
C VAL A 76 13.27 -31.24 8.74
#